data_AF-A0A919AQB3-F1
#
_entry.id   AF-A0A919AQB3-F1
#
_cell.length_a   1.000
_cell.length_b   1.000
_cell.length_c   1.000
_cell.angle_alpha   90.00
_cell.angle_beta   90.00
_cell.angle_gamma   90.00
#
_symmetry.space_group_name_H-M   'P 1'
#
loop_
_entity.id
_entity.type
_entity.pdbx_description
1 polymer ?
#
loop_
_entity_poly.entity_id
_entity_poly.type
_entity_poly.pdbx_seq_one_letter_code
_entity_poly.pdbx_strand_id
1 'polypeptide(L)'
;MRKTTIRSSILKVAVALCFMTTAASVSATENTDKPVRPAVSEKPYAMMQQLAPLLGSWSMVTSFSQDGGKTWQQSPPVEVEVKLSHKGMLLSEEPKVPSETEFNMRSFISYDQYRNVYRNASVDDVWGIMDLYEGTIEDGKLVMTNLKSGTFFPISETAWRAFRLTFDLTAGKRQLHIEASDDGGKTWAPSFEVTYTAINTP
;
A
#
# COMPACT_ATOMS: atom_id res chain seq x y z
N MET A 1 -27.59 -18.44 62.65
CA MET A 1 -26.92 -17.36 63.39
C MET A 1 -27.38 -16.01 62.84
N ARG A 2 -27.66 -15.07 63.75
CA ARG A 2 -28.37 -13.78 63.52
C ARG A 2 -27.43 -12.67 63.04
N LYS A 3 -28.01 -11.74 62.25
CA LYS A 3 -27.88 -10.25 62.16
C LYS A 3 -26.52 -9.63 62.55
N THR A 4 -26.01 -8.57 61.90
CA THR A 4 -26.51 -7.19 62.10
C THR A 4 -25.79 -6.19 61.18
N THR A 5 -26.55 -5.27 60.60
CA THR A 5 -26.10 -4.03 59.95
C THR A 5 -25.88 -2.94 61.00
N ILE A 6 -24.78 -2.17 60.95
CA ILE A 6 -24.72 -0.84 61.57
C ILE A 6 -23.99 0.13 60.62
N ARG A 7 -24.71 1.18 60.21
CA ARG A 7 -24.16 2.43 59.67
C ARG A 7 -23.70 3.30 60.85
N SER A 8 -22.61 4.05 60.70
CA SER A 8 -22.44 5.32 61.43
C SER A 8 -21.47 6.24 60.69
N SER A 9 -21.97 7.44 60.39
CA SER A 9 -21.26 8.60 59.85
C SER A 9 -20.73 9.45 61.01
N ILE A 10 -19.74 10.33 60.76
CA ILE A 10 -19.34 11.60 61.46
C ILE A 10 -17.79 11.72 61.36
N LEU A 11 -17.11 12.84 61.13
CA LEU A 11 -17.35 14.19 60.58
C LEU A 11 -15.97 14.91 60.65
N LYS A 12 -15.58 15.61 59.56
CA LYS A 12 -14.68 16.78 59.45
C LYS A 12 -13.31 16.82 60.17
N VAL A 13 -12.24 16.99 59.37
CA VAL A 13 -11.29 18.12 59.51
C VAL A 13 -10.88 18.58 58.10
N ALA A 14 -11.00 19.88 57.87
CA ALA A 14 -10.56 20.57 56.68
C ALA A 14 -9.07 20.94 56.79
N VAL A 15 -8.31 20.72 55.72
CA VAL A 15 -7.10 21.50 55.43
C VAL A 15 -7.18 21.89 53.96
N ALA A 16 -7.55 23.14 53.72
CA ALA A 16 -7.47 23.75 52.41
C ALA A 16 -6.00 24.10 52.15
N LEU A 17 -5.32 23.31 51.32
CA LEU A 17 -4.00 23.66 50.80
C LEU A 17 -4.20 24.25 49.40
N CYS A 18 -4.19 25.58 49.36
CA CYS A 18 -4.30 26.36 48.13
C CYS A 18 -2.95 26.31 47.40
N PHE A 19 -2.78 25.35 46.49
CA PHE A 19 -1.72 25.44 45.48
C PHE A 19 -2.27 26.22 44.29
N MET A 20 -1.88 27.49 44.17
CA MET A 20 -1.93 28.18 42.88
C MET A 20 -0.85 27.59 41.98
N THR A 21 -1.17 26.50 41.30
CA THR A 21 -0.42 26.09 40.11
C THR A 21 -0.89 26.98 38.97
N THR A 22 -0.10 28.02 38.66
CA THR A 22 -0.17 28.68 37.36
C THR A 22 0.07 27.62 36.29
N ALA A 23 -1.02 27.19 35.63
CA ALA A 23 -0.94 26.44 34.40
C ALA A 23 -0.32 27.36 33.33
N ALA A 24 1.01 27.36 33.24
CA ALA A 24 1.68 27.83 32.05
C ALA A 24 1.22 26.91 30.92
N SER A 25 0.30 27.42 30.10
CA SER A 25 -0.06 26.82 28.82
C SER A 25 1.21 26.87 27.97
N VAL A 26 1.97 25.79 27.95
CA VAL A 26 2.97 25.58 26.92
C VAL A 26 2.18 25.39 25.64
N SER A 27 2.00 26.47 24.89
CA SER A 27 1.62 26.40 23.50
C SER A 27 2.71 25.57 22.80
N ALA A 28 2.41 24.31 22.51
CA ALA A 28 3.21 23.52 21.60
C ALA A 28 3.15 24.25 20.26
N THR A 29 4.20 25.00 19.94
CA THR A 29 4.48 25.41 18.57
C THR A 29 4.66 24.11 17.79
N GLU A 30 3.66 23.73 17.00
CA GLU A 30 3.83 22.74 15.94
C GLU A 30 4.97 23.22 15.07
N ASN A 31 6.17 22.66 15.28
CA ASN A 31 7.28 22.88 14.39
C ASN A 31 6.97 22.11 13.11
N THR A 32 6.27 22.78 12.19
CA THR A 32 5.88 22.28 10.85
C THR A 32 7.06 22.30 9.88
N ASP A 33 8.29 22.12 10.39
CA ASP A 33 9.48 22.02 9.56
C ASP A 33 9.39 20.73 8.76
N LYS A 34 8.95 20.87 7.51
CA LYS A 34 9.09 19.82 6.50
C LYS A 34 10.55 19.35 6.53
N PRO A 35 10.79 18.03 6.47
CA PRO A 35 12.16 17.51 6.47
C PRO A 35 12.99 18.22 5.41
N VAL A 36 14.13 18.81 5.78
CA VAL A 36 15.05 19.44 4.84
C VAL A 36 15.57 18.37 3.89
N ARG A 37 15.34 18.52 2.58
CA ARG A 37 15.78 17.59 1.54
C ARG A 37 16.82 18.26 0.65
N PRO A 38 17.82 17.52 0.13
CA PRO A 38 18.69 18.04 -0.92
C PRO A 38 17.87 18.40 -2.17
N ALA A 39 18.24 19.45 -2.89
CA ALA A 39 17.56 19.88 -4.13
C ALA A 39 17.42 18.73 -5.16
N VAL A 40 18.44 17.87 -5.26
CA VAL A 40 18.42 16.68 -6.14
C VAL A 40 17.36 15.65 -5.78
N SER A 41 16.78 15.71 -4.57
CA SER A 41 15.74 14.79 -4.10
C SER A 41 14.32 15.36 -4.22
N GLU A 42 14.15 16.64 -4.59
CA GLU A 42 12.83 17.28 -4.66
C GLU A 42 11.94 16.66 -5.72
N LYS A 43 12.48 16.46 -6.93
CA LYS A 43 11.77 15.81 -8.04
C LYS A 43 11.31 14.39 -7.70
N PRO A 44 12.21 13.44 -7.35
CA PRO A 44 11.76 12.08 -7.02
C PRO A 44 10.80 12.06 -5.84
N TYR A 45 10.96 12.94 -4.84
CA TYR A 45 9.98 13.08 -3.77
C TYR A 45 8.60 13.48 -4.29
N ALA A 46 8.51 14.54 -5.08
CA ALA A 46 7.25 15.02 -5.64
C ALA A 46 6.56 13.94 -6.50
N MET A 47 7.34 13.20 -7.28
CA MET A 47 6.82 12.06 -8.06
C MET A 47 6.29 10.95 -7.16
N MET A 48 7.01 10.58 -6.09
CA MET A 48 6.52 9.57 -5.14
C MET A 48 5.27 10.03 -4.38
N GLN A 49 5.09 11.34 -4.15
CA GLN A 49 3.86 11.85 -3.52
C GLN A 49 2.61 11.69 -4.39
N GLN A 50 2.76 11.52 -5.71
CA GLN A 50 1.61 11.23 -6.59
C GLN A 50 0.99 9.85 -6.32
N LEU A 51 1.71 8.96 -5.63
CA LEU A 51 1.22 7.63 -5.25
C LEU A 51 0.48 7.64 -3.89
N ALA A 52 0.30 8.81 -3.26
CA ALA A 52 -0.44 8.96 -2.01
C ALA A 52 -1.84 8.31 -2.01
N PRO A 53 -2.62 8.31 -3.11
CA PRO A 53 -3.92 7.63 -3.18
C PRO A 53 -3.87 6.12 -2.92
N LEU A 54 -2.70 5.48 -3.06
CA LEU A 54 -2.52 4.05 -2.83
C LEU A 54 -2.29 3.71 -1.34
N LEU A 55 -1.95 4.70 -0.51
CA LEU A 55 -1.54 4.46 0.88
C LEU A 55 -2.70 4.00 1.76
N GLY A 56 -2.39 3.17 2.74
CA GLY A 56 -3.35 2.75 3.77
C GLY A 56 -3.38 1.25 4.01
N SER A 57 -4.34 0.83 4.83
CA SER A 57 -4.67 -0.56 5.07
C SER A 57 -5.87 -0.96 4.21
N TRP A 58 -5.78 -2.11 3.55
CA TRP A 58 -6.78 -2.52 2.58
C TRP A 58 -7.11 -4.00 2.72
N SER A 59 -8.37 -4.35 2.53
CA SER A 59 -8.81 -5.70 2.20
C SER A 59 -8.78 -5.84 0.68
N MET A 60 -7.87 -6.68 0.20
CA MET A 60 -7.57 -6.89 -1.21
C MET A 60 -8.23 -8.17 -1.69
N VAL A 61 -8.97 -8.11 -2.80
CA VAL A 61 -9.51 -9.27 -3.51
C VAL A 61 -8.94 -9.29 -4.90
N THR A 62 -8.33 -10.41 -5.29
CA THR A 62 -7.83 -10.65 -6.64
C THR A 62 -8.82 -11.49 -7.41
N SER A 63 -9.28 -10.97 -8.53
CA SER A 63 -10.01 -11.72 -9.56
C SER A 63 -9.05 -12.05 -10.69
N PHE A 64 -9.05 -13.27 -11.20
CA PHE A 64 -8.19 -13.68 -12.30
C PHE A 64 -8.98 -14.41 -13.38
N SER A 65 -8.53 -14.25 -14.63
CA SER A 65 -9.13 -14.86 -15.80
C SER A 65 -8.08 -15.62 -16.61
N GLN A 66 -8.48 -16.77 -17.14
CA GLN A 66 -7.65 -17.60 -18.02
C GLN A 66 -8.08 -17.52 -19.49
N ASP A 67 -9.18 -16.82 -19.79
CA ASP A 67 -9.81 -16.78 -21.11
C ASP A 67 -9.97 -15.34 -21.66
N GLY A 68 -9.12 -14.43 -21.17
CA GLY A 68 -9.07 -13.04 -21.61
C GLY A 68 -10.22 -12.19 -21.06
N GLY A 69 -10.68 -12.49 -19.85
CA GLY A 69 -11.71 -11.74 -19.12
C GLY A 69 -13.14 -12.18 -19.39
N LYS A 70 -13.37 -13.35 -20.03
CA LYS A 70 -14.73 -13.87 -20.25
C LYS A 70 -15.29 -14.53 -19.00
N THR A 71 -14.45 -15.25 -18.27
CA THR A 71 -14.76 -15.82 -16.96
C THR A 71 -13.73 -15.39 -15.93
N TRP A 72 -14.20 -15.22 -14.69
CA TRP A 72 -13.40 -14.72 -13.57
C TRP A 72 -13.54 -15.65 -12.38
N GLN A 73 -12.40 -15.96 -11.77
CA GLN A 73 -12.30 -16.64 -10.48
C GLN A 73 -11.77 -15.66 -9.45
N GLN A 74 -12.18 -15.78 -8.20
CA GLN A 74 -11.77 -14.87 -7.13
C GLN A 74 -11.01 -15.62 -6.04
N SER A 75 -9.91 -15.02 -5.60
CA SER A 75 -9.21 -15.44 -4.39
C SER A 75 -9.95 -14.95 -3.13
N PRO A 76 -9.74 -15.60 -1.97
CA PRO A 76 -10.14 -15.05 -0.68
C PRO A 76 -9.54 -13.65 -0.46
N PRO A 77 -10.19 -12.79 0.35
CA PRO A 77 -9.64 -11.48 0.69
C PRO A 77 -8.38 -11.60 1.55
N VAL A 78 -7.38 -10.78 1.24
CA VAL A 78 -6.12 -10.67 2.00
C VAL A 78 -5.96 -9.23 2.51
N GLU A 79 -5.57 -9.06 3.76
CA GLU A 79 -5.24 -7.73 4.28
C GLU A 79 -3.82 -7.33 3.90
N VAL A 80 -3.68 -6.15 3.28
CA VAL A 80 -2.39 -5.57 2.91
C VAL A 80 -2.20 -4.20 3.54
N GLU A 81 -0.95 -3.84 3.77
CA GLU A 81 -0.53 -2.49 4.14
C GLU A 81 0.27 -1.88 2.99
N VAL A 82 -0.06 -0.62 2.66
CA VAL A 82 0.69 0.16 1.68
C VAL A 82 1.18 1.45 2.29
N LYS A 83 2.50 1.66 2.25
CA LYS A 83 3.17 2.76 2.93
C LYS A 83 4.31 3.34 2.12
N LEU A 84 4.56 4.63 2.36
CA LEU A 84 5.81 5.27 1.98
C LEU A 84 6.85 5.07 3.09
N SER A 85 8.02 4.58 2.73
CA SER A 85 9.19 4.39 3.59
C SER A 85 10.42 5.04 2.96
N HIS A 86 11.61 4.83 3.56
CA HIS A 86 12.88 5.36 3.07
C HIS A 86 12.82 6.86 2.72
N LYS A 87 12.41 7.68 3.71
CA LYS A 87 12.19 9.14 3.56
C LYS A 87 11.15 9.53 2.50
N GLY A 88 10.22 8.63 2.17
CA GLY A 88 9.19 8.83 1.16
C GLY A 88 9.62 8.49 -0.27
N MET A 89 10.75 7.80 -0.45
CA MET A 89 11.30 7.42 -1.76
C MET A 89 10.92 6.01 -2.20
N LEU A 90 10.29 5.23 -1.32
CA LEU A 90 9.90 3.85 -1.57
C LEU A 90 8.47 3.65 -1.12
N LEU A 91 7.59 3.23 -2.03
CA LEU A 91 6.28 2.70 -1.69
C LEU A 91 6.42 1.18 -1.57
N SER A 92 5.94 0.58 -0.48
CA SER A 92 5.83 -0.88 -0.36
C SER A 92 4.38 -1.29 -0.18
N GLU A 93 4.03 -2.44 -0.73
CA GLU A 93 2.77 -3.15 -0.50
C GLU A 93 3.09 -4.58 -0.05
N GLU A 94 2.57 -4.95 1.12
CA GLU A 94 2.91 -6.20 1.80
C GLU A 94 1.66 -6.76 2.50
N PRO A 95 1.44 -8.09 2.52
CA PRO A 95 0.42 -8.70 3.36
C PRO A 95 0.71 -8.41 4.84
N LYS A 96 -0.33 -8.03 5.60
CA LYS A 96 -0.19 -7.81 7.05
C LYS A 96 0.15 -9.10 7.79
N VAL A 97 -0.48 -10.19 7.35
CA VAL A 97 -0.23 -11.55 7.82
C VAL A 97 -0.02 -12.40 6.56
N PRO A 98 1.23 -12.76 6.23
CA PRO A 98 1.49 -13.67 5.12
C PRO A 98 0.81 -15.02 5.36
N SER A 99 0.18 -15.57 4.32
CA SER A 99 -0.36 -16.92 4.37
C SER A 99 0.77 -17.94 4.35
N GLU A 100 0.68 -19.01 5.13
CA GLU A 100 1.65 -20.12 5.07
C GLU A 100 1.36 -21.09 3.92
N THR A 101 0.13 -21.06 3.39
CA THR A 101 -0.36 -22.05 2.41
C THR A 101 -0.81 -21.42 1.11
N GLU A 102 -1.08 -20.12 1.10
CA GLU A 102 -1.50 -19.38 -0.09
C GLU A 102 -0.35 -18.51 -0.61
N PHE A 103 -0.46 -18.15 -1.88
CA PHE A 103 0.46 -17.26 -2.58
C PHE A 103 0.51 -15.87 -1.93
N ASN A 104 1.71 -15.38 -1.63
CA ASN A 104 1.92 -14.00 -1.20
C ASN A 104 2.75 -13.23 -2.23
N MET A 105 2.45 -11.94 -2.34
CA MET A 105 3.18 -11.02 -3.19
C MET A 105 3.63 -9.82 -2.36
N ARG A 106 4.87 -9.39 -2.55
CA ARG A 106 5.34 -8.08 -2.06
C ARG A 106 5.75 -7.22 -3.23
N SER A 107 5.39 -5.95 -3.17
CA SER A 107 5.64 -4.98 -4.24
C SER A 107 6.36 -3.75 -3.70
N PHE A 108 7.29 -3.23 -4.50
CA PHE A 108 8.13 -2.08 -4.16
C PHE A 108 8.21 -1.10 -5.33
N ILE A 109 7.65 0.10 -5.16
CA ILE A 109 7.66 1.15 -6.19
C ILE A 109 8.60 2.30 -5.81
N SER A 110 9.44 2.72 -6.76
CA SER A 110 10.29 3.91 -6.65
C SER A 110 10.32 4.70 -7.96
N TYR A 111 10.80 5.94 -7.93
CA TYR A 111 10.94 6.78 -9.12
C TYR A 111 12.42 7.01 -9.47
N ASP A 112 12.81 6.67 -10.71
CA ASP A 112 14.13 6.96 -11.28
C ASP A 112 14.10 8.28 -12.06
N GLN A 113 14.60 9.34 -11.42
CA GLN A 113 14.62 10.68 -12.00
C GLN A 113 15.54 10.85 -13.22
N TYR A 114 16.53 9.97 -13.41
CA TYR A 114 17.47 10.06 -14.53
C TYR A 114 16.87 9.48 -15.81
N ARG A 115 15.89 8.59 -15.67
CA ARG A 115 15.16 7.97 -16.79
C ARG A 115 13.71 8.42 -16.87
N ASN A 116 13.24 9.21 -15.89
CA ASN A 116 11.88 9.73 -15.77
C ASN A 116 10.79 8.64 -15.71
N VAL A 117 11.06 7.54 -15.00
CA VAL A 117 10.14 6.40 -14.91
C VAL A 117 9.95 5.94 -13.46
N TYR A 118 8.78 5.38 -13.17
CA TYR A 118 8.58 4.55 -12.01
C TYR A 118 9.11 3.14 -12.27
N ARG A 119 9.63 2.49 -11.23
CA ARG A 119 10.01 1.09 -11.23
C ARG A 119 9.26 0.35 -10.15
N ASN A 120 8.75 -0.83 -10.49
CA ASN A 120 8.15 -1.75 -9.54
C ASN A 120 8.96 -3.05 -9.51
N ALA A 121 9.23 -3.57 -8.31
CA ALA A 121 9.71 -4.93 -8.11
C ALA A 121 8.63 -5.71 -7.35
N SER A 122 8.06 -6.71 -8.02
CA SER A 122 7.08 -7.64 -7.46
C SER A 122 7.76 -8.97 -7.17
N VAL A 123 7.73 -9.43 -5.93
CA VAL A 123 8.38 -10.66 -5.48
C VAL A 123 7.33 -11.61 -4.92
N ASP A 124 7.22 -12.80 -5.51
CA ASP A 124 6.39 -13.88 -4.98
C ASP A 124 7.18 -14.84 -4.09
N ASP A 125 6.46 -15.61 -3.28
CA ASP A 125 7.03 -16.57 -2.33
C ASP A 125 6.82 -18.04 -2.72
N VAL A 126 6.17 -18.33 -3.85
CA VAL A 126 5.89 -19.71 -4.31
C VAL A 126 6.92 -20.18 -5.31
N TRP A 127 7.22 -19.35 -6.31
CA TRP A 127 8.18 -19.59 -7.37
C TRP A 127 9.47 -18.78 -7.18
N GLY A 128 9.47 -17.81 -6.26
CA GLY A 128 10.62 -16.95 -5.99
C GLY A 128 10.95 -16.04 -7.16
N ILE A 129 9.96 -15.71 -8.00
CA ILE A 129 10.15 -14.85 -9.15
C ILE A 129 10.14 -13.40 -8.66
N MET A 130 11.07 -12.62 -9.22
CA MET A 130 11.06 -11.17 -9.11
C MET A 130 10.74 -10.59 -10.48
N ASP A 131 9.53 -10.06 -10.63
CA ASP A 131 9.12 -9.34 -11.83
C ASP A 131 9.43 -7.85 -11.67
N LEU A 132 10.03 -7.27 -12.69
CA LEU A 132 10.47 -5.88 -12.71
C LEU A 132 9.66 -5.12 -13.77
N TYR A 133 9.00 -4.05 -13.36
CA TYR A 133 8.21 -3.21 -14.27
C TYR A 133 8.80 -1.81 -14.36
N GLU A 134 8.70 -1.19 -15.53
CA GLU A 134 8.95 0.24 -15.72
C GLU A 134 7.72 0.92 -16.31
N GLY A 135 7.47 2.17 -15.92
CA GLY A 135 6.27 2.89 -16.36
C GLY A 135 6.22 4.36 -16.02
N THR A 136 5.11 4.99 -16.39
CA THR A 136 4.82 6.42 -16.25
C THR A 136 3.41 6.64 -15.72
N ILE A 137 3.15 7.84 -15.19
CA ILE A 137 1.79 8.26 -14.88
C ILE A 137 1.22 9.00 -16.08
N GLU A 138 0.06 8.55 -16.56
CA GLU A 138 -0.68 9.12 -17.69
C GLU A 138 -2.16 9.11 -17.32
N ASP A 139 -2.85 10.24 -17.51
CA ASP A 139 -4.28 10.39 -17.23
C ASP A 139 -4.73 9.91 -15.84
N GLY A 140 -3.92 10.19 -14.82
CA GLY A 140 -4.21 9.80 -13.43
C GLY A 140 -4.02 8.30 -13.15
N LYS A 141 -3.33 7.57 -14.04
CA LYS A 141 -3.04 6.15 -13.88
C LYS A 141 -1.54 5.91 -13.96
N LEU A 142 -1.00 5.08 -13.07
CA LEU A 142 0.37 4.56 -13.22
C LEU A 142 0.31 3.30 -14.09
N VAL A 143 0.88 3.38 -15.29
CA VAL A 143 0.92 2.26 -16.26
C VAL A 143 2.34 1.76 -16.38
N MET A 144 2.56 0.47 -16.13
CA MET A 144 3.88 -0.15 -16.10
C MET A 144 3.90 -1.47 -16.86
N THR A 145 5.03 -1.82 -17.47
CA THR A 145 5.21 -3.13 -18.14
C THR A 145 6.56 -3.74 -17.80
N ASN A 146 6.67 -5.06 -17.92
CA ASN A 146 7.93 -5.80 -17.79
C ASN A 146 8.62 -6.06 -19.15
N LEU A 147 8.19 -5.38 -20.23
CA LEU A 147 8.78 -5.54 -21.56
C LEU A 147 10.28 -5.22 -21.59
N LYS A 148 10.70 -4.21 -20.84
CA LYS A 148 12.09 -3.73 -20.85
C LYS A 148 13.02 -4.56 -19.97
N SER A 149 12.51 -5.07 -18.86
CA SER A 149 13.27 -5.92 -17.94
C SER A 149 13.42 -7.33 -18.48
N GLY A 150 12.45 -7.81 -19.27
CA GLY A 150 12.44 -9.17 -19.80
C GLY A 150 12.13 -10.22 -18.74
N THR A 151 11.61 -9.83 -17.58
CA THR A 151 11.20 -10.73 -16.48
C THR A 151 9.84 -11.38 -16.77
N PHE A 152 9.70 -11.93 -17.97
CA PHE A 152 8.47 -12.57 -18.42
C PHE A 152 8.17 -13.87 -17.67
N PHE A 153 6.90 -14.24 -17.64
CA PHE A 153 6.45 -15.49 -17.03
C PHE A 153 6.41 -16.62 -18.06
N PRO A 154 7.05 -17.78 -17.82
CA PRO A 154 7.00 -18.89 -18.75
C PRO A 154 5.61 -19.54 -18.73
N ILE A 155 4.94 -19.62 -19.88
CA ILE A 155 3.63 -20.29 -20.04
C ILE A 155 3.74 -21.60 -20.82
N SER A 156 4.89 -21.85 -21.47
CA SER A 156 5.31 -23.13 -22.02
C SER A 156 6.83 -23.14 -22.18
N GLU A 157 7.41 -24.22 -22.72
CA GLU A 157 8.85 -24.28 -23.04
C GLU A 157 9.32 -23.20 -24.03
N THR A 158 8.41 -22.69 -24.87
CA THR A 158 8.73 -21.77 -25.97
C THR A 158 7.98 -20.45 -25.91
N ALA A 159 7.04 -20.29 -24.98
CA ALA A 159 6.21 -19.10 -24.85
C ALA A 159 6.38 -18.44 -23.49
N TRP A 160 6.51 -17.12 -23.55
CA TRP A 160 6.74 -16.24 -22.40
C TRP A 160 5.69 -15.13 -22.43
N ARG A 161 5.14 -14.82 -21.26
CA ARG A 161 4.07 -13.86 -21.06
C ARG A 161 4.61 -12.59 -20.41
N ALA A 162 4.33 -11.46 -21.05
CA ALA A 162 4.53 -10.13 -20.50
C ALA A 162 3.26 -9.65 -19.78
N PHE A 163 3.43 -8.72 -18.86
CA PHE A 163 2.34 -8.11 -18.09
C PHE A 163 2.37 -6.59 -18.16
N ARG A 164 1.18 -6.00 -18.17
CA ARG A 164 0.94 -4.56 -18.02
C ARG A 164 0.11 -4.33 -16.76
N LEU A 165 0.63 -3.51 -15.85
CA LEU A 165 -0.01 -3.13 -14.61
C LEU A 165 -0.54 -1.71 -14.77
N THR A 166 -1.81 -1.50 -14.43
CA THR A 166 -2.44 -0.18 -14.44
C THR A 166 -3.06 0.09 -13.07
N PHE A 167 -2.45 0.98 -12.31
CA PHE A 167 -2.99 1.46 -11.03
C PHE A 167 -3.82 2.72 -11.27
N ASP A 168 -5.06 2.73 -10.79
CA ASP A 168 -5.86 3.96 -10.73
C ASP A 168 -5.39 4.81 -9.53
N LEU A 169 -5.03 6.07 -9.77
CA LEU A 169 -4.59 7.02 -8.73
C LEU A 169 -5.69 8.01 -8.34
N THR A 170 -6.94 7.73 -8.69
CA THR A 170 -8.09 8.53 -8.24
C THR A 170 -8.32 8.33 -6.75
N ALA A 171 -8.37 9.42 -5.98
CA ALA A 171 -8.62 9.35 -4.54
C ALA A 171 -9.92 8.60 -4.20
N GLY A 172 -9.88 7.73 -3.18
CA GLY A 172 -11.03 6.96 -2.71
C GLY A 172 -11.40 5.77 -3.60
N LYS A 173 -10.70 5.56 -4.72
CA LYS A 173 -10.80 4.36 -5.54
C LYS A 173 -9.43 3.72 -5.60
N ARG A 174 -9.36 2.43 -5.33
CA ARG A 174 -8.11 1.69 -5.49
C ARG A 174 -8.39 0.40 -6.23
N GLN A 175 -7.86 0.35 -7.44
CA GLN A 175 -7.94 -0.78 -8.35
C GLN A 175 -6.61 -0.94 -9.08
N LEU A 176 -6.22 -2.19 -9.29
CA LEU A 176 -5.12 -2.56 -10.16
C LEU A 176 -5.67 -3.49 -11.25
N HIS A 177 -5.50 -3.09 -12.49
CA HIS A 177 -5.79 -3.94 -13.65
C HIS A 177 -4.47 -4.51 -14.17
N ILE A 178 -4.45 -5.82 -14.42
CA ILE A 178 -3.31 -6.51 -14.99
C ILE A 178 -3.74 -7.18 -16.28
N GLU A 179 -3.06 -6.82 -17.36
CA GLU A 179 -3.25 -7.41 -18.68
C GLU A 179 -2.03 -8.24 -19.04
N ALA A 180 -2.26 -9.33 -19.77
CA ALA A 180 -1.24 -10.22 -20.26
C ALA A 180 -1.03 -10.03 -21.77
N SER A 181 0.21 -10.26 -22.21
CA SER A 181 0.58 -10.30 -23.62
C SER A 181 1.49 -11.49 -23.89
N ASP A 182 1.16 -12.26 -24.91
CA ASP A 182 1.95 -13.42 -25.37
C ASP A 182 2.70 -13.12 -26.68
N ASP A 183 2.63 -11.88 -27.18
CA ASP A 183 3.20 -11.45 -28.47
C ASP A 183 4.19 -10.29 -28.37
N GLY A 184 4.77 -10.10 -27.18
CA GLY A 184 5.75 -9.06 -26.89
C GLY A 184 5.14 -7.65 -26.73
N GLY A 185 3.89 -7.58 -26.27
CA GLY A 185 3.19 -6.33 -25.97
C GLY A 185 2.43 -5.72 -27.15
N LYS A 186 2.23 -6.46 -28.26
CA LYS A 186 1.47 -5.96 -29.42
C LYS A 186 -0.03 -6.03 -29.13
N THR A 187 -0.48 -7.07 -28.44
CA THR A 187 -1.85 -7.20 -27.95
C THR A 187 -1.86 -7.45 -26.45
N TRP A 188 -2.92 -6.99 -25.79
CA TRP A 188 -3.12 -7.09 -24.34
C TRP A 188 -4.51 -7.63 -24.06
N ALA A 189 -4.60 -8.64 -23.21
CA ALA A 189 -5.85 -9.24 -22.76
C ALA A 189 -5.98 -9.14 -21.24
N PRO A 190 -7.17 -8.88 -20.68
CA PRO A 190 -7.39 -8.91 -19.24
C PRO A 190 -6.97 -10.24 -18.63
N SER A 191 -6.19 -10.18 -17.55
CA SER A 191 -5.69 -11.36 -16.84
C SER A 191 -6.00 -11.31 -15.35
N PHE A 192 -5.87 -10.14 -14.72
CA PHE A 192 -6.25 -9.95 -13.32
C PHE A 192 -6.92 -8.60 -13.09
N GLU A 193 -7.82 -8.57 -12.12
CA GLU A 193 -8.38 -7.36 -11.52
C GLU A 193 -8.25 -7.46 -10.02
N VAL A 194 -7.60 -6.47 -9.41
CA VAL A 194 -7.43 -6.40 -7.96
C VAL A 194 -8.23 -5.22 -7.44
N THR A 195 -9.17 -5.51 -6.55
CA THR A 195 -10.01 -4.51 -5.90
C THR A 195 -9.62 -4.37 -4.44
N TYR A 196 -9.62 -3.14 -3.94
CA TYR A 196 -9.21 -2.82 -2.59
C TYR A 196 -10.33 -2.09 -1.86
N THR A 197 -10.69 -2.59 -0.69
CA THR A 197 -11.63 -1.93 0.23
C THR A 197 -10.86 -1.42 1.44
N ALA A 198 -11.02 -0.13 1.75
CA ALA A 198 -10.31 0.48 2.88
C ALA A 198 -10.72 -0.20 4.19
N ILE A 199 -9.73 -0.58 5.00
CA ILE A 199 -9.96 -1.06 6.36
C ILE A 199 -9.91 0.16 7.26
N ASN A 200 -11.09 0.68 7.65
CA ASN A 200 -11.16 1.70 8.68
C ASN A 200 -10.65 1.07 9.98
N THR A 201 -9.52 1.56 10.49
CA THR A 201 -9.12 1.21 11.84
C THR A 201 -10.02 2.01 12.78
N PRO A 202 -10.77 1.37 13.70
CA PRO A 202 -11.66 2.08 14.62
C PRO A 202 -10.92 3.09 15.51
#